data_AF-A0A9W3ALV7-F1
#
_entry.id   AF-A0A9W3ALV7-F1
#
_cell.length_a   1.000
_cell.length_b   1.000
_cell.length_c   1.000
_cell.angle_alpha   90.00
_cell.angle_beta   90.00
_cell.angle_gamma   90.00
#
_symmetry.space_group_name_H-M   'P 1'
#
loop_
_entity.id
_entity.type
_entity.pdbx_description
1 polymer ?
#
loop_
_entity_poly.entity_id
_entity_poly.type
_entity_poly.pdbx_seq_one_letter_code
_entity_poly.pdbx_strand_id
1 'polypeptide(L)'
;MLRTLAHNLLATTGLESRCLLAASLRLLQLTPERHLSTKKEDPANNRELQNKELKNAAITVAKSLQGDWTRTAEDLLSRLQLMETPEQKDPVEVKEGEESLTSSLLQTMKVGRDISISRPERVRQMTRHEAFPQGVPFAEPVAPYRKRLSRKDEMFSELYSVPRLGIFDPDKVKTIADQPVVRPGLFELVNEETLQSRMSPLPKNAFEEMIKWTKEGKLWTFPIDNEADMHEEKKYSFQDHVFFDKFLTEFPPKGAVRKFMELVTLGLSMNPYISVPEKHDHIRWFADYFRQKKEVLTEVLGEDGNMKDAVMTTSAAKKKADKKTSKQAKTV
;
A
#
# COMPACT_ATOMS: atom_id res chain seq x y z
N MET A 1 1.59 -16.67 -30.57
CA MET A 1 0.40 -17.00 -29.74
C MET A 1 0.29 -16.19 -28.44
N LEU A 2 1.39 -15.68 -27.86
CA LEU A 2 1.32 -14.89 -26.62
C LEU A 2 0.90 -13.42 -26.80
N ARG A 3 1.17 -12.81 -27.98
CA ARG A 3 0.76 -11.43 -28.28
C ARG A 3 -0.75 -11.26 -28.49
N THR A 4 -1.43 -12.29 -28.98
CA THR A 4 -2.89 -12.27 -29.21
C THR A 4 -3.68 -12.44 -27.90
N LEU A 5 -3.11 -13.12 -26.90
CA LEU A 5 -3.74 -13.25 -25.58
C LEU A 5 -3.67 -11.95 -24.77
N ALA A 6 -2.59 -11.17 -24.91
CA ALA A 6 -2.44 -9.89 -24.21
C ALA A 6 -3.43 -8.82 -24.71
N HIS A 7 -3.72 -8.77 -26.02
CA HIS A 7 -4.71 -7.83 -26.57
C HIS A 7 -6.15 -8.21 -26.19
N ASN A 8 -6.46 -9.51 -26.09
CA ASN A 8 -7.79 -9.95 -25.67
C ASN A 8 -8.04 -9.71 -24.17
N LEU A 9 -7.01 -9.76 -23.32
CA LEU A 9 -7.13 -9.43 -21.89
C LEU A 9 -7.32 -7.92 -21.64
N LEU A 10 -6.74 -7.06 -22.49
CA LEU A 10 -6.88 -5.61 -22.37
C LEU A 10 -8.25 -5.11 -22.84
N ALA A 11 -8.86 -5.79 -23.81
CA ALA A 11 -10.19 -5.44 -24.33
C ALA A 11 -11.31 -5.82 -23.33
N THR A 12 -11.16 -6.92 -22.59
CA THR A 12 -12.16 -7.35 -21.59
C THR A 12 -12.11 -6.52 -20.31
N THR A 13 -10.92 -6.06 -19.90
CA THR A 13 -10.73 -5.24 -18.68
C THR A 13 -11.08 -3.76 -18.86
N GLY A 14 -11.17 -3.27 -20.10
CA GLY A 14 -11.55 -1.89 -20.44
C GLY A 14 -13.06 -1.59 -20.38
N LEU A 15 -13.93 -2.61 -20.53
CA LEU A 15 -15.38 -2.41 -20.41
C LEU A 15 -15.87 -2.44 -18.97
N GLU A 16 -15.30 -3.31 -18.12
CA GLU A 16 -15.70 -3.42 -16.71
C GLU A 16 -15.34 -2.17 -15.91
N SER A 17 -14.19 -1.55 -16.21
CA SER A 17 -13.72 -0.32 -15.56
C SER A 17 -14.56 0.92 -15.94
N ARG A 18 -15.10 0.99 -17.16
CA ARG A 18 -16.06 2.04 -17.56
C ARG A 18 -17.44 1.87 -16.92
N CYS A 19 -17.90 0.63 -16.71
CA CYS A 19 -19.13 0.34 -16.00
C CYS A 19 -19.04 0.66 -14.50
N LEU A 20 -17.89 0.41 -13.87
CA LEU A 20 -17.66 0.75 -12.45
C LEU A 20 -17.57 2.26 -12.21
N LEU A 21 -16.97 3.03 -13.14
CA LEU A 21 -16.98 4.49 -13.06
C LEU A 21 -18.38 5.09 -13.26
N ALA A 22 -19.19 4.54 -14.19
CA ALA A 22 -20.58 4.96 -14.38
C ALA A 22 -21.48 4.60 -13.17
N ALA A 23 -21.23 3.47 -12.51
CA ALA A 23 -21.91 3.07 -11.28
C ALA A 23 -21.52 3.99 -10.09
N SER A 24 -20.25 4.40 -10.00
CA SER A 24 -19.79 5.34 -8.97
C SER A 24 -20.37 6.76 -9.15
N LEU A 25 -20.52 7.23 -10.40
CA LEU A 25 -21.15 8.52 -10.71
C LEU A 25 -22.66 8.52 -10.46
N ARG A 26 -23.34 7.37 -10.66
CA ARG A 26 -24.76 7.21 -10.28
C ARG A 26 -24.97 7.18 -8.76
N LEU A 27 -24.00 6.69 -7.99
CA LEU A 27 -24.06 6.70 -6.53
C LEU A 27 -23.89 8.11 -5.93
N LEU A 28 -23.23 9.01 -6.67
CA LEU A 28 -23.02 10.41 -6.28
C LEU A 28 -24.19 11.36 -6.62
N GLN A 29 -25.20 10.90 -7.36
CA GLN A 29 -26.39 11.70 -7.72
C GLN A 29 -27.61 11.47 -6.79
N LEU A 30 -27.47 10.73 -5.70
CA LEU A 30 -28.52 10.54 -4.70
C LEU A 30 -28.18 11.25 -3.38
N THR A 31 -28.08 12.58 -3.45
CA THR A 31 -28.50 13.40 -2.30
C THR A 31 -30.02 13.55 -2.41
N PRO A 32 -30.84 12.95 -1.53
CA PRO A 32 -32.19 13.48 -1.36
C PRO A 32 -32.03 14.91 -0.87
N GLU A 33 -32.55 15.86 -1.64
CA GLU A 33 -32.80 17.23 -1.20
C GLU A 33 -33.35 17.16 0.23
N ARG A 34 -32.63 17.74 1.21
CA ARG A 34 -33.16 17.92 2.56
C ARG A 34 -34.30 18.90 2.45
N HIS A 35 -35.50 18.38 2.23
CA HIS A 35 -36.74 19.14 2.25
C HIS A 35 -36.98 19.57 3.70
N LEU A 36 -36.45 20.73 4.08
CA LEU A 36 -36.94 21.49 5.22
C LEU A 36 -38.32 22.02 4.86
N SER A 37 -39.33 21.15 4.92
CA SER A 37 -40.72 21.59 4.97
C SER A 37 -41.40 20.92 6.15
N THR A 38 -41.58 21.68 7.21
CA THR A 38 -42.59 21.41 8.22
C THR A 38 -43.96 21.59 7.57
N LYS A 39 -44.46 20.53 6.93
CA LYS A 39 -45.89 20.37 6.68
C LYS A 39 -46.35 19.19 7.52
N LYS A 40 -47.32 19.43 8.41
CA LYS A 40 -48.01 18.36 9.14
C LYS A 40 -48.71 17.50 8.10
N GLU A 41 -48.11 16.37 7.75
CA GLU A 41 -48.75 15.35 6.93
C GLU A 41 -49.61 14.44 7.81
N ASP A 42 -50.80 14.13 7.33
CA ASP A 42 -51.77 13.31 8.04
C ASP A 42 -51.19 11.91 8.33
N PRO A 43 -51.35 11.38 9.56
CA PRO A 43 -50.72 10.13 9.97
C PRO A 43 -51.16 8.90 9.14
N ALA A 44 -52.30 8.99 8.45
CA ALA A 44 -52.81 7.95 7.55
C ALA A 44 -51.97 7.82 6.28
N ASN A 45 -51.58 8.94 5.65
CA ASN A 45 -50.78 8.93 4.41
C ASN A 45 -49.37 8.36 4.66
N ASN A 46 -48.79 8.64 5.82
CA ASN A 46 -47.46 8.13 6.19
C ASN A 46 -47.48 6.60 6.40
N ARG A 47 -48.53 6.05 7.02
CA ARG A 47 -48.69 4.59 7.18
C ARG A 47 -48.87 3.87 5.85
N GLU A 48 -49.59 4.48 4.90
CA GLU A 48 -49.73 3.91 3.55
C GLU A 48 -48.41 3.91 2.76
N LEU A 49 -47.59 4.97 2.92
CA LEU A 49 -46.24 5.04 2.36
C LEU A 49 -45.34 3.95 2.96
N GLN A 50 -45.34 3.81 4.29
CA GLN A 50 -44.61 2.75 4.99
C GLN A 50 -45.02 1.35 4.53
N ASN A 51 -46.33 1.11 4.37
CA ASN A 51 -46.84 -0.17 3.85
C ASN A 51 -46.39 -0.47 2.40
N LYS A 52 -46.21 0.57 1.56
CA LYS A 52 -45.69 0.40 0.19
C LYS A 52 -44.20 0.08 0.20
N GLU A 53 -43.44 0.75 1.06
CA GLU A 53 -42.01 0.49 1.23
C GLU A 53 -41.73 -0.91 1.78
N LEU A 54 -42.50 -1.36 2.78
CA LEU A 54 -42.41 -2.71 3.34
C LEU A 54 -42.70 -3.80 2.30
N LYS A 55 -43.72 -3.60 1.45
CA LYS A 55 -44.02 -4.51 0.32
C LYS A 55 -42.87 -4.59 -0.67
N ASN A 56 -42.29 -3.45 -1.03
CA ASN A 56 -41.16 -3.40 -1.95
C ASN A 56 -39.94 -4.11 -1.35
N ALA A 57 -39.64 -3.87 -0.06
CA ALA A 57 -38.55 -4.53 0.65
C ALA A 57 -38.73 -6.06 0.70
N ALA A 58 -39.92 -6.54 1.07
CA ALA A 58 -40.22 -7.98 1.09
C ALA A 58 -40.03 -8.64 -0.29
N ILE A 59 -40.45 -7.97 -1.37
CA ILE A 59 -40.24 -8.45 -2.74
C ILE A 59 -38.74 -8.49 -3.10
N THR A 60 -37.96 -7.49 -2.71
CA THR A 60 -36.51 -7.50 -2.98
C THR A 60 -35.79 -8.63 -2.26
N VAL A 61 -36.17 -8.92 -1.01
CA VAL A 61 -35.61 -10.02 -0.22
C VAL A 61 -36.05 -11.37 -0.79
N ALA A 62 -37.33 -11.53 -1.12
CA ALA A 62 -37.84 -12.77 -1.70
C ALA A 62 -37.18 -13.11 -3.05
N LYS A 63 -36.88 -12.11 -3.88
CA LYS A 63 -36.13 -12.29 -5.14
C LYS A 63 -34.65 -12.68 -4.94
N SER A 64 -34.09 -12.41 -3.77
CA SER A 64 -32.71 -12.80 -3.42
C SER A 64 -32.61 -14.24 -2.91
N LEU A 65 -33.74 -14.85 -2.53
CA LEU A 65 -33.82 -16.22 -2.06
C LEU A 65 -34.17 -17.17 -3.21
N GLN A 66 -33.67 -18.41 -3.13
CA GLN A 66 -33.94 -19.44 -4.14
C GLN A 66 -35.29 -20.11 -3.85
N GLY A 67 -36.28 -19.96 -4.74
CA GLY A 67 -37.61 -20.56 -4.62
C GLY A 67 -38.73 -19.72 -5.23
N ASP A 68 -39.98 -20.06 -4.90
CA ASP A 68 -41.16 -19.28 -5.29
C ASP A 68 -41.18 -17.95 -4.53
N TRP A 69 -40.68 -16.89 -5.17
CA TRP A 69 -40.55 -15.55 -4.57
C TRP A 69 -41.91 -14.91 -4.23
N THR A 70 -43.00 -15.33 -4.89
CA THR A 70 -44.36 -14.84 -4.61
C THR A 70 -44.85 -15.32 -3.25
N ARG A 71 -44.76 -16.63 -2.99
CA ARG A 71 -45.16 -17.25 -1.71
C ARG A 71 -44.28 -16.79 -0.55
N THR A 72 -42.98 -16.64 -0.80
CA THR A 72 -42.03 -16.16 0.23
C THR A 72 -42.20 -14.66 0.53
N ALA A 73 -42.51 -13.83 -0.46
CA ALA A 73 -42.86 -12.42 -0.21
C ALA A 73 -44.14 -12.30 0.62
N GLU A 74 -45.15 -13.12 0.34
CA GLU A 74 -46.41 -13.17 1.10
C GLU A 74 -46.19 -13.66 2.54
N ASP A 75 -45.35 -14.68 2.75
CA ASP A 75 -45.00 -15.18 4.09
C ASP A 75 -44.19 -14.16 4.90
N LEU A 76 -43.29 -13.41 4.27
CA LEU A 76 -42.55 -12.33 4.94
C LEU A 76 -43.47 -11.18 5.37
N LEU A 77 -44.42 -10.79 4.51
CA LEU A 77 -45.38 -9.73 4.83
C LEU A 77 -46.35 -10.16 5.93
N SER A 78 -46.81 -11.41 5.93
CA SER A 78 -47.71 -11.92 6.98
C SER A 78 -47.02 -11.97 8.35
N ARG A 79 -45.75 -12.37 8.40
CA ARG A 79 -44.94 -12.39 9.63
C ARG A 79 -44.67 -10.98 10.17
N LEU A 80 -44.39 -10.02 9.30
CA LEU A 80 -44.17 -8.62 9.71
C LEU A 80 -45.46 -8.00 10.26
N GLN A 81 -46.61 -8.25 9.63
CA GLN A 81 -47.90 -7.79 10.13
C GLN A 81 -48.26 -8.41 11.49
N LEU A 82 -47.88 -9.67 11.73
CA LEU A 82 -48.02 -10.34 13.03
C LEU A 82 -47.17 -9.70 14.13
N MET A 83 -45.99 -9.15 13.79
CA MET A 83 -45.13 -8.45 14.75
C MET A 83 -45.57 -7.00 15.01
N GLU A 84 -46.20 -6.34 14.05
CA GLU A 84 -46.69 -4.96 14.19
C GLU A 84 -47.94 -4.83 15.06
N THR A 85 -48.67 -5.92 15.32
CA THR A 85 -49.78 -5.91 16.28
C THR A 85 -49.27 -6.23 17.69
N PRO A 86 -49.08 -5.23 18.58
CA PRO A 86 -48.90 -5.52 20.00
C PRO A 86 -50.26 -5.98 20.56
N GLU A 87 -50.31 -7.21 21.05
CA GLU A 87 -51.26 -7.70 22.05
C GLU A 87 -52.75 -7.38 21.83
N GLN A 88 -53.46 -8.25 21.11
CA GLN A 88 -54.90 -8.53 21.35
C GLN A 88 -55.36 -9.75 20.54
N LYS A 89 -54.96 -10.96 20.95
CA LYS A 89 -55.75 -12.17 20.70
C LYS A 89 -55.61 -13.12 21.90
N ASP A 90 -56.74 -13.39 22.54
CA ASP A 90 -56.94 -14.43 23.55
C ASP A 90 -56.49 -15.81 23.04
N PRO A 91 -56.15 -16.76 23.93
CA PRO A 91 -55.49 -18.00 23.55
C PRO A 91 -56.45 -18.90 22.78
N VAL A 92 -56.15 -19.15 21.51
CA VAL A 92 -56.82 -20.19 20.72
C VAL A 92 -55.91 -21.40 20.66
N GLU A 93 -56.52 -22.54 20.96
CA GLU A 93 -55.95 -23.86 21.19
C GLU A 93 -54.96 -24.32 20.12
N VAL A 94 -53.91 -24.96 20.61
CA VAL A 94 -52.90 -25.70 19.86
C VAL A 94 -53.60 -26.77 19.01
N LYS A 95 -53.40 -26.72 17.69
CA LYS A 95 -53.44 -27.93 16.86
C LYS A 95 -52.02 -28.38 16.60
N GLU A 96 -51.76 -29.60 17.03
CA GLU A 96 -50.50 -30.32 16.91
C GLU A 96 -50.09 -30.47 15.43
N GLY A 97 -48.80 -30.25 15.17
CA GLY A 97 -48.18 -30.55 13.90
C GLY A 97 -47.31 -29.39 13.40
N GLU A 98 -46.01 -29.64 13.37
CA GLU A 98 -44.95 -28.86 12.71
C GLU A 98 -44.25 -27.81 13.58
N GLU A 99 -43.04 -28.21 13.99
CA GLU A 99 -42.11 -27.49 14.86
C GLU A 99 -41.68 -26.15 14.26
N SER A 100 -42.03 -25.05 14.92
CA SER A 100 -41.54 -23.72 14.58
C SER A 100 -40.09 -23.53 15.05
N LEU A 101 -39.13 -23.99 14.25
CA LEU A 101 -37.68 -23.86 14.48
C LEU A 101 -37.13 -22.41 14.46
N THR A 102 -37.95 -21.38 14.67
CA THR A 102 -37.49 -19.98 14.69
C THR A 102 -38.25 -19.08 15.68
N SER A 103 -38.92 -19.63 16.69
CA SER A 103 -39.38 -18.83 17.84
C SER A 103 -38.17 -18.43 18.71
N SER A 104 -37.43 -17.45 18.18
CA SER A 104 -36.61 -16.48 18.88
C SER A 104 -35.77 -17.00 20.05
N LEU A 105 -34.65 -17.65 19.73
CA LEU A 105 -33.51 -17.83 20.64
C LEU A 105 -33.07 -16.50 21.28
N LEU A 106 -33.27 -15.37 20.58
CA LEU A 106 -32.99 -14.03 21.09
C LEU A 106 -34.06 -13.50 22.06
N GLN A 107 -35.28 -14.06 22.06
CA GLN A 107 -36.38 -13.69 22.98
C GLN A 107 -36.30 -14.45 24.32
N THR A 108 -35.62 -15.60 24.35
CA THR A 108 -35.37 -16.37 25.58
C THR A 108 -34.07 -15.96 26.29
N MET A 109 -33.21 -15.13 25.68
CA MET A 109 -32.01 -14.59 26.31
C MET A 109 -32.35 -13.42 27.25
N LYS A 110 -32.41 -13.68 28.56
CA LYS A 110 -32.39 -12.64 29.61
C LYS A 110 -31.02 -11.98 29.67
N VAL A 111 -30.90 -10.76 29.13
CA VAL A 111 -29.73 -9.88 29.35
C VAL A 111 -29.82 -9.34 30.78
N GLY A 112 -29.02 -9.90 31.69
CA GLY A 112 -28.90 -9.41 33.06
C GLY A 112 -28.29 -8.01 33.08
N ARG A 113 -29.12 -6.98 33.23
CA ARG A 113 -28.70 -5.69 33.76
C ARG A 113 -28.89 -5.71 35.27
N ASP A 114 -27.88 -5.15 35.96
CA ASP A 114 -27.83 -4.76 37.36
C ASP A 114 -27.42 -5.83 38.38
N ILE A 115 -26.09 -5.98 38.56
CA ILE A 115 -25.51 -6.47 39.82
C ILE A 115 -25.08 -5.24 40.64
N SER A 116 -25.95 -4.77 41.53
CA SER A 116 -25.59 -3.80 42.56
C SER A 116 -24.80 -4.51 43.66
N ILE A 117 -23.47 -4.59 43.50
CA ILE A 117 -22.58 -5.15 44.52
C ILE A 117 -22.31 -4.08 45.59
N SER A 118 -23.07 -4.13 46.68
CA SER A 118 -22.65 -3.57 47.97
C SER A 118 -21.59 -4.48 48.61
N ARG A 119 -20.36 -3.99 48.74
CA ARG A 119 -19.30 -4.54 49.62
C ARG A 119 -19.36 -3.70 50.90
N PRO A 120 -19.60 -4.26 52.11
CA PRO A 120 -18.53 -4.94 52.84
C PRO A 120 -18.98 -5.93 53.94
N GLU A 121 -19.73 -7.01 53.66
CA GLU A 121 -20.15 -7.96 54.73
C GLU A 121 -19.46 -9.33 54.67
N ARG A 122 -18.89 -9.72 53.52
CA ARG A 122 -18.41 -11.09 53.26
C ARG A 122 -17.00 -11.40 53.84
N VAL A 123 -16.31 -10.44 54.43
CA VAL A 123 -14.92 -10.63 54.94
C VAL A 123 -14.87 -11.02 56.43
N ARG A 124 -15.97 -10.90 57.17
CA ARG A 124 -15.97 -11.15 58.63
C ARG A 124 -16.22 -12.61 59.05
N GLN A 125 -16.54 -13.52 58.13
CA GLN A 125 -16.97 -14.88 58.49
C GLN A 125 -15.89 -15.96 58.39
N MET A 126 -14.64 -15.64 58.02
CA MET A 126 -13.56 -16.64 57.87
C MET A 126 -12.51 -16.65 58.99
N THR A 127 -12.70 -15.92 60.09
CA THR A 127 -11.73 -15.84 61.21
C THR A 127 -12.36 -16.21 62.56
N ARG A 128 -13.01 -17.36 62.61
CA ARG A 128 -13.32 -18.05 63.87
C ARG A 128 -13.16 -19.55 63.63
N HIS A 129 -12.73 -20.29 64.66
CA HIS A 129 -12.20 -21.67 64.67
C HIS A 129 -10.66 -21.65 64.51
N GLU A 130 -9.80 -22.03 65.47
CA GLU A 130 -9.90 -22.98 66.59
C GLU A 130 -8.93 -22.60 67.74
N ALA A 131 -9.29 -22.99 68.96
CA ALA A 131 -8.41 -23.01 70.12
C ALA A 131 -8.22 -24.47 70.58
N PHE A 132 -6.97 -24.93 70.71
CA PHE A 132 -6.60 -26.12 71.50
C PHE A 132 -5.17 -25.95 72.10
N PRO A 133 -4.84 -26.62 73.23
CA PRO A 133 -3.79 -26.17 74.17
C PRO A 133 -2.47 -26.99 74.20
N GLN A 134 -1.42 -26.30 74.70
CA GLN A 134 -0.20 -26.68 75.47
C GLN A 134 0.56 -28.03 75.34
N GLY A 135 1.91 -27.92 75.28
CA GLY A 135 2.98 -28.91 75.56
C GLY A 135 3.85 -29.18 74.32
N VAL A 136 5.17 -28.96 74.21
CA VAL A 136 6.39 -29.22 75.04
C VAL A 136 7.55 -28.34 74.47
N PRO A 137 8.63 -28.00 75.22
CA PRO A 137 9.66 -27.09 74.72
C PRO A 137 10.79 -27.85 74.01
N PHE A 138 10.96 -27.59 72.71
CA PHE A 138 12.17 -27.93 71.97
C PHE A 138 12.99 -26.64 71.79
N ALA A 139 14.13 -26.55 72.47
CA ALA A 139 15.04 -25.42 72.38
C ALA A 139 15.93 -25.57 71.14
N GLU A 140 15.46 -25.05 70.01
CA GLU A 140 16.28 -24.80 68.82
C GLU A 140 16.85 -23.36 68.86
N PRO A 141 18.08 -23.14 68.37
CA PRO A 141 18.72 -21.84 68.41
C PRO A 141 17.95 -20.88 67.49
N VAL A 142 17.49 -19.77 68.09
CA VAL A 142 16.77 -18.70 67.40
C VAL A 142 17.70 -18.05 66.39
N ALA A 143 17.66 -18.51 65.14
CA ALA A 143 18.06 -17.69 64.01
C ALA A 143 17.24 -16.40 64.07
N PRO A 144 17.83 -15.20 63.90
CA PRO A 144 17.09 -13.96 63.99
C PRO A 144 16.00 -14.00 62.94
N TYR A 145 14.77 -14.12 63.44
CA TYR A 145 13.50 -13.77 62.84
C TYR A 145 13.68 -13.27 61.40
N ARG A 146 13.43 -14.15 60.40
CA ARG A 146 13.01 -13.68 59.08
C ARG A 146 11.88 -12.73 59.38
N LYS A 147 12.16 -11.42 59.33
CA LYS A 147 11.15 -10.38 59.40
C LYS A 147 10.12 -10.83 58.38
N ARG A 148 8.96 -11.31 58.85
CA ARG A 148 7.77 -11.32 58.02
C ARG A 148 7.75 -9.92 57.49
N LEU A 149 8.04 -9.76 56.20
CA LEU A 149 7.88 -8.47 55.53
C LEU A 149 6.44 -8.13 55.86
N SER A 150 6.29 -7.22 56.81
CA SER A 150 5.07 -6.49 57.01
C SER A 150 4.71 -6.11 55.59
N ARG A 151 3.57 -6.61 55.10
CA ARG A 151 2.86 -5.92 54.03
C ARG A 151 2.55 -4.56 54.64
N LYS A 152 3.58 -3.71 54.71
CA LYS A 152 3.41 -2.29 54.73
C LYS A 152 2.61 -2.09 53.48
N ASP A 153 1.44 -1.52 53.65
CA ASP A 153 0.75 -0.84 52.58
C ASP A 153 1.73 0.26 52.11
N GLU A 154 2.75 -0.15 51.34
CA GLU A 154 3.45 0.70 50.42
C GLU A 154 2.36 1.05 49.42
N MET A 155 1.62 2.10 49.74
CA MET A 155 0.82 2.79 48.76
C MET A 155 1.78 3.09 47.62
N PHE A 156 1.73 2.29 46.57
CA PHE A 156 2.47 2.52 45.35
C PHE A 156 2.07 3.92 44.88
N SER A 157 2.94 4.90 45.13
CA SER A 157 2.66 6.29 44.75
C SER A 157 2.65 6.42 43.24
N GLU A 158 3.43 5.58 42.54
CA GLU A 158 3.63 5.63 41.09
C GLU A 158 3.87 4.22 40.51
N LEU A 159 3.27 3.94 39.35
CA LEU A 159 3.31 2.64 38.65
C LEU A 159 4.73 2.14 38.35
N TYR A 160 5.70 3.05 38.23
CA TYR A 160 7.09 2.74 37.88
C TYR A 160 8.06 2.75 39.07
N SER A 161 7.59 3.01 40.29
CA SER A 161 8.43 3.03 41.50
C SER A 161 8.71 1.62 42.06
N VAL A 162 8.10 0.59 41.48
CA VAL A 162 8.24 -0.81 41.90
C VAL A 162 9.62 -1.35 41.50
N PRO A 163 10.25 -2.21 42.32
CA PRO A 163 11.47 -2.91 41.93
C PRO A 163 11.31 -3.64 40.58
N ARG A 164 12.15 -3.28 39.60
CA ARG A 164 12.13 -3.86 38.26
C ARG A 164 12.90 -5.19 38.19
N LEU A 165 12.58 -5.99 37.18
CA LEU A 165 13.11 -7.34 36.99
C LEU A 165 14.64 -7.43 36.74
N GLY A 166 15.32 -6.31 36.42
CA GLY A 166 16.78 -6.22 36.44
C GLY A 166 17.57 -7.11 35.46
N ILE A 167 16.90 -7.79 34.50
CA ILE A 167 17.54 -8.73 33.56
C ILE A 167 18.31 -8.02 32.45
N PHE A 168 17.86 -6.84 32.01
CA PHE A 168 18.43 -6.13 30.87
C PHE A 168 19.26 -4.92 31.34
N ASP A 169 20.55 -4.92 31.00
CA ASP A 169 21.44 -3.78 31.22
C ASP A 169 21.26 -2.75 30.09
N PRO A 170 20.86 -1.50 30.39
CA PRO A 170 20.50 -0.51 29.38
C PRO A 170 21.68 -0.12 28.45
N ASP A 171 22.91 -0.18 28.95
CA ASP A 171 24.09 0.25 28.20
C ASP A 171 24.53 -0.78 27.15
N LYS A 172 24.26 -2.08 27.41
CA LYS A 172 24.56 -3.16 26.46
C LYS A 172 23.59 -3.17 25.27
N VAL A 173 22.33 -2.81 25.49
CA VAL A 173 21.29 -2.78 24.45
C VAL A 173 21.52 -1.67 23.42
N LYS A 174 21.95 -0.49 23.87
CA LYS A 174 22.24 0.67 22.99
C LYS A 174 23.34 0.36 21.97
N THR A 175 24.40 -0.32 22.43
CA THR A 175 25.56 -0.66 21.58
C THR A 175 25.21 -1.57 20.39
N ILE A 176 24.15 -2.39 20.53
CA ILE A 176 23.70 -3.31 19.47
C ILE A 176 22.83 -2.58 18.44
N ALA A 177 22.07 -1.57 18.86
CA ALA A 177 21.17 -0.82 18.00
C ALA A 177 21.90 0.11 17.01
N ASP A 178 23.12 0.56 17.34
CA ASP A 178 23.89 1.51 16.52
C ASP A 178 24.68 0.84 15.37
N GLN A 179 24.58 -0.48 15.19
CA GLN A 179 25.26 -1.16 14.09
C GLN A 179 24.54 -0.94 12.76
N PRO A 180 25.22 -0.45 11.70
CA PRO A 180 24.59 -0.21 10.42
C PRO A 180 24.22 -1.54 9.74
N VAL A 181 22.92 -1.83 9.66
CA VAL A 181 22.40 -2.99 8.93
C VAL A 181 22.46 -2.71 7.43
N VAL A 182 23.20 -3.52 6.68
CA VAL A 182 23.50 -3.33 5.24
C VAL A 182 22.27 -3.53 4.34
N ARG A 183 21.20 -4.13 4.87
CA ARG A 183 19.87 -4.25 4.23
C ARG A 183 18.86 -4.81 5.25
N PRO A 184 17.69 -4.18 5.44
CA PRO A 184 16.67 -4.70 6.34
C PRO A 184 16.17 -6.06 5.85
N GLY A 185 15.92 -6.97 6.79
CA GLY A 185 15.36 -8.29 6.49
C GLY A 185 13.89 -8.20 6.02
N LEU A 186 13.36 -9.25 5.40
CA LEU A 186 11.94 -9.30 5.00
C LEU A 186 11.00 -9.03 6.20
N PHE A 187 11.29 -9.61 7.36
CA PHE A 187 10.49 -9.40 8.57
C PHE A 187 10.52 -7.95 9.05
N GLU A 188 11.65 -7.26 8.86
CA GLU A 188 11.79 -5.86 9.22
C GLU A 188 10.97 -4.97 8.29
N LEU A 189 11.04 -5.22 6.97
CA LEU A 189 10.20 -4.54 5.97
C LEU A 189 8.70 -4.73 6.22
N VAL A 190 8.26 -5.97 6.51
CA VAL A 190 6.85 -6.25 6.85
C VAL A 190 6.46 -5.55 8.15
N ASN A 191 7.34 -5.56 9.15
CA ASN A 191 7.09 -4.87 10.40
C ASN A 191 6.95 -3.35 10.17
N GLU A 192 7.83 -2.74 9.37
CA GLU A 192 7.74 -1.34 8.96
C GLU A 192 6.43 -1.02 8.24
N GLU A 193 6.01 -1.85 7.28
CA GLU A 193 4.74 -1.68 6.57
C GLU A 193 3.54 -1.75 7.53
N THR A 194 3.53 -2.72 8.46
CA THR A 194 2.46 -2.82 9.45
C THR A 194 2.44 -1.63 10.42
N LEU A 195 3.62 -1.11 10.79
CA LEU A 195 3.74 0.09 11.60
C LEU A 195 3.22 1.32 10.83
N GLN A 196 3.62 1.48 9.56
CA GLN A 196 3.14 2.56 8.71
C GLN A 196 1.62 2.53 8.56
N SER A 197 1.03 1.36 8.28
CA SER A 197 -0.42 1.18 8.16
C SER A 197 -1.16 1.52 9.46
N ARG A 198 -0.59 1.18 10.62
CA ARG A 198 -1.13 1.57 11.94
C ARG A 198 -0.96 3.06 12.23
N MET A 199 0.11 3.67 11.75
CA MET A 199 0.41 5.09 11.94
C MET A 199 -0.38 6.00 10.97
N SER A 200 -0.74 5.51 9.79
CA SER A 200 -1.51 6.25 8.78
C SER A 200 -2.99 5.81 8.78
N PRO A 201 -3.88 6.46 9.56
CA PRO A 201 -5.31 6.22 9.46
C PRO A 201 -5.85 6.66 8.09
N LEU A 202 -7.13 6.37 7.85
CA LEU A 202 -7.87 6.93 6.70
C LEU A 202 -7.72 8.47 6.67
N PRO A 203 -7.60 9.07 5.47
CA PRO A 203 -7.43 10.51 5.35
C PRO A 203 -8.62 11.22 5.99
N LYS A 204 -8.34 12.14 6.91
CA LYS A 204 -9.37 12.89 7.65
C LYS A 204 -9.89 14.08 6.86
N ASN A 205 -9.08 14.59 5.93
CA ASN A 205 -9.34 15.78 5.15
C ASN A 205 -8.92 15.58 3.69
N ALA A 206 -9.54 16.32 2.76
CA ALA A 206 -9.19 16.33 1.34
C ALA A 206 -7.72 16.71 1.11
N PHE A 207 -7.14 17.60 1.93
CA PHE A 207 -5.71 17.91 1.84
C PHE A 207 -4.81 16.71 2.15
N GLU A 208 -5.20 15.86 3.12
CA GLU A 208 -4.46 14.65 3.46
C GLU A 208 -4.55 13.63 2.32
N GLU A 209 -5.72 13.52 1.70
CA GLU A 209 -5.92 12.71 0.50
C GLU A 209 -5.06 13.20 -0.67
N MET A 210 -5.03 14.51 -0.93
CA MET A 210 -4.14 15.09 -1.96
C MET A 210 -2.67 14.82 -1.65
N ILE A 211 -2.23 14.99 -0.39
CA ILE A 211 -0.85 14.69 0.01
C ILE A 211 -0.54 13.21 -0.24
N LYS A 212 -1.47 12.31 0.08
CA LYS A 212 -1.31 10.87 -0.18
C LYS A 212 -1.20 10.60 -1.67
N TRP A 213 -2.07 11.20 -2.50
CA TRP A 213 -2.01 11.05 -3.96
C TRP A 213 -0.73 11.66 -4.57
N THR A 214 -0.22 12.76 -4.04
CA THR A 214 1.07 13.33 -4.46
C THR A 214 2.23 12.39 -4.09
N LYS A 215 2.24 11.79 -2.88
CA LYS A 215 3.24 10.79 -2.49
C LYS A 215 3.19 9.52 -3.34
N GLU A 216 1.99 9.11 -3.73
CA GLU A 216 1.76 7.98 -4.64
C GLU A 216 2.06 8.31 -6.12
N GLY A 217 2.34 9.57 -6.46
CA GLY A 217 2.59 10.01 -7.84
C GLY A 217 1.34 10.10 -8.73
N LYS A 218 0.13 10.05 -8.14
CA LYS A 218 -1.15 10.20 -8.86
C LYS A 218 -1.44 11.64 -9.24
N LEU A 219 -1.01 12.58 -8.39
CA LEU A 219 -1.23 14.01 -8.55
C LEU A 219 0.09 14.69 -8.92
N TRP A 220 0.03 15.71 -9.77
CA TRP A 220 1.21 16.49 -10.14
C TRP A 220 1.88 17.12 -8.93
N THR A 221 3.20 17.20 -8.97
CA THR A 221 3.98 17.93 -7.97
C THR A 221 3.97 19.41 -8.33
N PHE A 222 3.88 20.27 -7.31
CA PHE A 222 3.84 21.72 -7.49
C PHE A 222 5.14 22.36 -6.98
N PRO A 223 5.65 23.41 -7.65
CA PRO A 223 5.14 24.02 -8.89
C PRO A 223 5.27 23.09 -10.11
N ILE A 224 4.35 23.24 -11.08
CA ILE A 224 4.30 22.35 -12.26
C ILE A 224 5.59 22.54 -13.08
N ASP A 225 6.35 21.46 -13.23
CA ASP A 225 7.51 21.36 -14.11
C ASP A 225 7.15 20.47 -15.30
N ASN A 226 7.25 21.01 -16.52
CA ASN A 226 6.96 20.27 -17.75
C ASN A 226 7.98 19.16 -18.02
N GLU A 227 9.17 19.22 -17.38
CA GLU A 227 10.26 18.26 -17.57
C GLU A 227 10.36 17.24 -16.42
N ALA A 228 9.36 17.16 -15.54
CA ALA A 228 9.40 16.37 -14.30
C ALA A 228 9.78 14.90 -14.53
N ASP A 229 9.24 14.27 -15.58
CA ASP A 229 9.46 12.85 -15.89
C ASP A 229 10.67 12.61 -16.83
N MET A 230 11.36 13.66 -17.28
CA MET A 230 12.45 13.56 -18.26
C MET A 230 13.80 13.28 -17.57
N HIS A 231 13.87 12.19 -16.80
CA HIS A 231 15.04 11.86 -15.98
C HIS A 231 16.27 11.43 -16.80
N GLU A 232 16.06 10.74 -17.93
CA GLU A 232 17.14 10.21 -18.75
C GLU A 232 17.97 11.32 -19.41
N GLU A 233 17.30 12.35 -19.95
CA GLU A 233 17.99 13.48 -20.59
C GLU A 233 18.66 14.41 -19.59
N LYS A 234 18.12 14.54 -18.37
CA LYS A 234 18.71 15.34 -17.30
C LYS A 234 20.12 14.87 -16.90
N LYS A 235 20.47 13.63 -17.25
CA LYS A 235 21.82 13.09 -17.06
C LYS A 235 22.85 13.74 -17.98
N TYR A 236 22.45 14.18 -19.17
CA TYR A 236 23.34 14.72 -20.19
C TYR A 236 23.35 16.24 -20.15
N SER A 237 24.51 16.83 -20.49
CA SER A 237 24.61 18.28 -20.63
C SER A 237 24.23 18.71 -22.04
N PHE A 238 23.97 20.00 -22.23
CA PHE A 238 23.79 20.57 -23.58
C PHE A 238 25.02 20.33 -24.48
N GLN A 239 26.21 20.24 -23.87
CA GLN A 239 27.46 19.99 -24.59
C GLN A 239 27.43 18.66 -25.36
N ASP A 240 26.80 17.64 -24.77
CA ASP A 240 26.71 16.31 -25.38
C ASP A 240 25.66 16.26 -26.52
N HIS A 241 24.72 17.20 -26.51
CA HIS A 241 23.70 17.35 -27.56
C HIS A 241 24.19 18.18 -28.76
N VAL A 242 25.14 19.09 -28.55
CA VAL A 242 25.58 20.05 -29.57
C VAL A 242 26.92 19.65 -30.18
N PHE A 243 27.87 19.13 -29.38
CA PHE A 243 29.24 18.91 -29.83
C PHE A 243 29.54 17.43 -30.13
N PHE A 244 29.55 17.08 -31.42
CA PHE A 244 29.85 15.71 -31.90
C PHE A 244 31.28 15.52 -32.42
N ASP A 245 32.18 16.47 -32.20
CA ASP A 245 33.53 16.47 -32.80
C ASP A 245 34.36 15.23 -32.42
N LYS A 246 34.12 14.68 -31.22
CA LYS A 246 34.76 13.43 -30.74
C LYS A 246 34.46 12.25 -31.69
N PHE A 247 33.24 12.13 -32.19
CA PHE A 247 32.80 11.05 -33.07
C PHE A 247 33.20 11.27 -34.53
N LEU A 248 33.44 12.52 -34.92
CA LEU A 248 33.92 12.85 -36.26
C LEU A 248 35.38 12.40 -36.51
N THR A 249 36.10 11.99 -35.47
CA THR A 249 37.49 11.50 -35.59
C THR A 249 37.62 10.14 -36.28
N GLU A 250 36.55 9.34 -36.29
CA GLU A 250 36.47 8.05 -37.00
C GLU A 250 36.40 8.20 -38.52
N PHE A 251 35.92 9.37 -38.98
CA PHE A 251 35.77 9.67 -40.40
C PHE A 251 37.04 10.33 -40.97
N PRO A 252 37.25 10.28 -42.29
CA PRO A 252 38.33 11.01 -42.95
C PRO A 252 38.31 12.50 -42.58
N PRO A 253 39.46 13.15 -42.29
CA PRO A 253 39.49 14.56 -41.85
C PRO A 253 39.20 15.55 -42.99
N LYS A 254 39.35 15.11 -44.24
CA LYS A 254 39.06 15.89 -45.46
C LYS A 254 38.29 14.98 -46.42
N GLY A 255 37.43 15.56 -47.25
CA GLY A 255 36.69 14.84 -48.29
C GLY A 255 35.18 15.09 -48.27
N ALA A 256 34.46 14.50 -49.22
CA ALA A 256 33.00 14.61 -49.34
C ALA A 256 32.28 13.94 -48.15
N VAL A 257 32.81 12.80 -47.67
CA VAL A 257 32.28 12.07 -46.50
C VAL A 257 32.33 12.95 -45.25
N ARG A 258 33.42 13.71 -45.05
CA ARG A 258 33.55 14.64 -43.93
C ARG A 258 32.48 15.73 -43.97
N LYS A 259 32.32 16.39 -45.13
CA LYS A 259 31.30 17.44 -45.32
C LYS A 259 29.88 16.90 -45.11
N PHE A 260 29.61 15.68 -45.58
CA PHE A 260 28.34 15.00 -45.34
C PHE A 260 28.09 14.75 -43.86
N MET A 261 29.09 14.21 -43.13
CA MET A 261 28.96 13.97 -41.70
C MET A 261 28.87 15.26 -40.88
N GLU A 262 29.48 16.35 -41.32
CA GLU A 262 29.30 17.68 -40.74
C GLU A 262 27.86 18.17 -40.87
N LEU A 263 27.20 17.92 -42.01
CA LEU A 263 25.77 18.23 -42.19
C LEU A 263 24.88 17.34 -41.33
N VAL A 264 25.18 16.04 -41.25
CA VAL A 264 24.43 15.10 -40.40
C VAL A 264 24.54 15.50 -38.93
N THR A 265 25.75 15.77 -38.44
CA THR A 265 25.98 16.18 -37.06
C THR A 265 25.36 17.55 -36.76
N LEU A 266 25.37 18.48 -37.71
CA LEU A 266 24.65 19.74 -37.59
C LEU A 266 23.13 19.52 -37.49
N GLY A 267 22.55 18.64 -38.31
CA GLY A 267 21.13 18.27 -38.22
C GLY A 267 20.77 17.62 -36.87
N LEU A 268 21.62 16.72 -36.37
CA LEU A 268 21.44 16.09 -35.05
C LEU A 268 21.56 17.10 -33.90
N SER A 269 22.42 18.11 -34.03
CA SER A 269 22.60 19.15 -33.00
C SER A 269 21.37 20.04 -32.84
N MET A 270 20.62 20.26 -33.93
CA MET A 270 19.41 21.09 -33.94
C MET A 270 18.15 20.32 -33.55
N ASN A 271 18.24 19.01 -33.31
CA ASN A 271 17.09 18.17 -33.01
C ASN A 271 16.86 18.05 -31.48
N PRO A 272 15.72 18.55 -30.95
CA PRO A 272 15.34 18.42 -29.54
C PRO A 272 14.65 17.09 -29.19
N TYR A 273 14.18 16.33 -30.18
CA TYR A 273 13.32 15.15 -29.97
C TYR A 273 14.09 13.83 -29.87
N ILE A 274 15.40 13.85 -30.04
CA ILE A 274 16.26 12.65 -30.05
C ILE A 274 17.21 12.72 -28.87
N SER A 275 17.33 11.60 -28.17
CA SER A 275 18.22 11.44 -27.02
C SER A 275 19.69 11.43 -27.42
N VAL A 276 20.58 11.78 -26.50
CA VAL A 276 22.04 11.65 -26.73
C VAL A 276 22.45 10.27 -27.25
N PRO A 277 22.11 9.14 -26.60
CA PRO A 277 22.52 7.82 -27.07
C PRO A 277 22.02 7.51 -28.49
N GLU A 278 20.79 7.88 -28.83
CA GLU A 278 20.27 7.70 -30.18
C GLU A 278 21.07 8.51 -31.22
N LYS A 279 21.44 9.76 -30.91
CA LYS A 279 22.33 10.55 -31.78
C LYS A 279 23.67 9.86 -32.01
N HIS A 280 24.23 9.22 -30.98
CA HIS A 280 25.48 8.48 -31.09
C HIS A 280 25.31 7.24 -31.98
N ASP A 281 24.19 6.53 -31.85
CA ASP A 281 23.90 5.34 -32.64
C ASP A 281 23.68 5.68 -34.12
N HIS A 282 23.07 6.83 -34.43
CA HIS A 282 23.01 7.34 -35.80
C HIS A 282 24.39 7.54 -36.41
N ILE A 283 25.32 8.14 -35.67
CA ILE A 283 26.69 8.38 -36.16
C ILE A 283 27.44 7.05 -36.35
N ARG A 284 27.31 6.12 -35.40
CA ARG A 284 27.89 4.77 -35.49
C ARG A 284 27.36 4.00 -36.69
N TRP A 285 26.06 4.10 -36.95
CA TRP A 285 25.45 3.47 -38.12
C TRP A 285 26.07 3.96 -39.43
N PHE A 286 26.32 5.27 -39.56
CA PHE A 286 27.03 5.81 -40.74
C PHE A 286 28.46 5.30 -40.84
N ALA A 287 29.17 5.19 -39.72
CA ALA A 287 30.51 4.61 -39.71
C ALA A 287 30.48 3.16 -40.23
N ASP A 288 29.58 2.32 -39.73
CA ASP A 288 29.49 0.93 -40.19
C ASP A 288 29.02 0.83 -41.64
N TYR A 289 28.10 1.70 -42.07
CA TYR A 289 27.66 1.78 -43.45
C TYR A 289 28.81 2.11 -44.43
N PHE A 290 29.64 3.10 -44.12
CA PHE A 290 30.80 3.43 -44.95
C PHE A 290 31.88 2.35 -44.88
N ARG A 291 31.98 1.59 -43.76
CA ARG A 291 32.87 0.42 -43.69
C ARG A 291 32.44 -0.70 -44.62
N GLN A 292 31.14 -0.93 -44.75
CA GLN A 292 30.59 -1.95 -45.66
C GLN A 292 30.73 -1.53 -47.12
N LYS A 293 30.62 -0.23 -47.44
CA LYS A 293 30.67 0.30 -48.80
C LYS A 293 32.03 0.86 -49.22
N LYS A 294 33.13 0.42 -48.62
CA LYS A 294 34.48 0.90 -48.93
C LYS A 294 34.84 0.76 -50.41
N GLU A 295 34.48 -0.36 -51.04
CA GLU A 295 34.78 -0.63 -52.46
C GLU A 295 34.19 0.45 -53.38
N VAL A 296 32.91 0.77 -53.18
CA VAL A 296 32.21 1.82 -53.94
C VAL A 296 32.81 3.20 -53.66
N LEU A 297 33.22 3.47 -52.42
CA LEU A 297 33.86 4.74 -52.06
C LEU A 297 35.23 4.87 -52.73
N THR A 298 36.01 3.80 -52.81
CA THR A 298 37.31 3.81 -53.49
C THR A 298 37.16 4.02 -54.99
N GLU A 299 36.12 3.46 -55.61
CA GLU A 299 35.84 3.65 -57.04
C GLU A 299 35.43 5.10 -57.38
N VAL A 300 34.62 5.73 -56.53
CA VAL A 300 34.04 7.06 -56.83
C VAL A 300 34.89 8.22 -56.31
N LEU A 301 35.53 8.06 -55.15
CA LEU A 301 36.21 9.14 -54.40
C LEU A 301 37.73 8.92 -54.27
N GLY A 302 38.27 7.78 -54.70
CA GLY A 302 39.70 7.47 -54.55
C GLY A 302 40.15 7.31 -53.10
N GLU A 303 41.39 7.67 -52.79
CA GLU A 303 42.00 7.51 -51.45
C GLU A 303 41.39 8.44 -50.38
N ASP A 304 40.79 9.57 -50.79
CA ASP A 304 40.21 10.57 -49.89
C ASP A 304 38.90 10.10 -49.22
N GLY A 305 38.31 9.00 -49.70
CA GLY A 305 37.12 8.38 -49.13
C GLY A 305 37.40 7.29 -48.09
N ASN A 306 38.66 6.87 -47.92
CA ASN A 306 38.96 5.67 -47.15
C ASN A 306 38.90 5.95 -45.65
N MET A 307 37.99 5.27 -44.95
CA MET A 307 37.87 5.41 -43.50
C MET A 307 39.13 4.83 -42.82
N LYS A 308 39.55 5.44 -41.71
CA LYS A 308 40.65 4.89 -40.91
C LYS A 308 40.23 3.51 -40.40
N ASP A 309 40.98 2.47 -40.76
CA ASP A 309 40.75 1.15 -40.20
C ASP A 309 40.99 1.18 -38.69
N ALA A 310 39.92 0.92 -37.93
CA ALA A 310 39.89 0.96 -36.47
C ALA A 310 40.89 -0.02 -35.80
N VAL A 311 41.54 -0.91 -36.57
CA VAL A 311 42.50 -1.91 -36.09
C VAL A 311 43.85 -1.30 -35.68
N MET A 312 44.20 -0.09 -36.17
CA MET A 312 45.51 0.53 -35.88
C MET A 312 45.56 1.35 -34.57
N THR A 313 44.42 1.77 -33.99
CA THR A 313 44.41 2.64 -32.80
C THR A 313 44.49 1.87 -31.47
N THR A 314 43.91 0.67 -31.41
CA THR A 314 43.96 -0.18 -30.20
C THR A 314 45.33 -0.81 -29.99
N SER A 315 46.03 -1.19 -31.06
CA SER A 315 47.40 -1.72 -31.00
C SER A 315 48.44 -0.65 -30.65
N ALA A 316 48.25 0.59 -31.11
CA ALA A 316 49.11 1.72 -30.77
C ALA A 316 48.92 2.21 -29.32
N ALA A 317 47.69 2.17 -28.79
CA ALA A 317 47.41 2.48 -27.38
C ALA A 317 48.00 1.42 -26.43
N LYS A 318 47.93 0.13 -26.79
CA LYS A 318 48.53 -0.97 -26.01
C LYS A 318 50.06 -0.89 -25.98
N LYS A 319 50.72 -0.61 -27.11
CA LYS A 319 52.18 -0.37 -27.18
C LYS A 319 52.64 0.86 -26.37
N LYS A 320 51.83 1.92 -26.26
CA LYS A 320 52.16 3.10 -25.43
C LYS A 320 52.00 2.83 -23.94
N ALA A 321 51.05 1.98 -23.52
CA ALA A 321 50.89 1.56 -22.13
C ALA A 321 52.08 0.70 -21.66
N ASP A 322 52.50 -0.28 -22.47
CA ASP A 322 53.62 -1.19 -22.13
C ASP A 322 54.99 -0.49 -22.09
N LYS A 323 55.17 0.59 -22.86
CA LYS A 323 56.41 1.39 -22.83
C LYS A 323 56.48 2.36 -21.63
N LYS A 324 55.34 2.70 -21.04
CA LYS A 324 55.26 3.57 -19.85
C LYS A 324 55.53 2.78 -18.56
N THR A 325 55.07 1.54 -18.49
CA THR A 325 55.34 0.62 -17.37
C THR A 325 56.80 0.18 -17.32
N SER A 326 57.47 -0.07 -18.47
CA SER A 326 58.88 -0.47 -18.47
C SER A 326 59.88 0.67 -18.12
N LYS A 327 59.50 1.94 -18.31
CA LYS A 327 60.30 3.09 -17.86
C LYS A 327 60.19 3.34 -16.35
N GLN A 328 59.05 3.06 -15.74
CA GLN A 328 58.87 3.21 -14.29
C GLN A 328 59.60 2.12 -13.49
N ALA A 329 59.73 0.91 -14.04
CA ALA A 329 60.49 -0.18 -13.42
C ALA A 329 62.03 -0.04 -13.51
N LYS A 330 62.55 0.98 -14.21
CA LYS A 330 63.99 1.21 -14.41
C LYS A 330 64.54 2.43 -13.63
N THR A 331 63.70 3.04 -12.79
CA THR A 331 64.02 4.25 -12.00
C THR A 331 63.84 4.02 -10.49
N VAL A 332 63.79 2.76 -10.06
CA VAL A 332 63.97 2.31 -8.68
C VAL A 332 65.13 1.32 -8.71
#